data_AF-A0A2N2B1T1-F1
#
_entry.id   AF-A0A2N2B1T1-F1
#
_cell.length_a   1.000
_cell.length_b   1.000
_cell.length_c   1.000
_cell.angle_alpha   90.00
_cell.angle_beta   90.00
_cell.angle_gamma   90.00
#
_symmetry.space_group_name_H-M   'P 1'
#
loop_
_entity.id
_entity.type
_entity.pdbx_description
1 polymer ?
#
loop_
_entity_poly.entity_id
_entity_poly.type
_entity_poly.pdbx_seq_one_letter_code
_entity_poly.pdbx_strand_id
1 'polypeptide(L)'
;MLFNLNEFLISISFALDFVEMDIFGVVTNHSKRVAYISMRIAEKLGLSQEEIFDIISLSILHDNGASHKRLHNSLHKSKEDLLSIESQKEHGIKGEENIKEYPFLTNVDNVIKYHHENYDGTGFFGIIGEEIPIMSQIIKLADTVELNCNLNEMYIEDKGKILSFLRNNENTIFSSKLVYAFTEISQIPAFWLDLRDDFINFFFQRNMPKFSIQLPLCKIHNITKIFSNIVDSKSRFTQLHSTELSEKARIMGRFYNKPIDEIYKIMIAADLHDIGKLAISNDILDKPTKLNDREFDIIKQHSYFTRLSLQQIHGFEDITEWASNHHEKLNGKGYPLGKNRDELDFNSRLIACLDVYQALMEERPYRKAMTQYKATKILREMIKDGSLDEKITNDIIVVFST
;
A
#
# COMPACT_ATOMS: atom_id res chain seq x y z
N MET A 1 -16.73 7.34 -12.20
CA MET A 1 -15.96 8.54 -11.84
C MET A 1 -14.75 8.61 -12.75
N LEU A 2 -14.29 9.80 -13.12
CA LEU A 2 -13.00 9.93 -13.79
C LEU A 2 -11.93 9.58 -12.75
N PHE A 3 -11.16 8.52 -12.98
CA PHE A 3 -10.20 7.99 -12.01
C PHE A 3 -8.83 7.87 -12.65
N ASN A 4 -7.83 8.47 -12.01
CA ASN A 4 -6.44 8.37 -12.42
C ASN A 4 -5.75 7.35 -11.52
N LEU A 5 -5.52 6.16 -12.09
CA LEU A 5 -4.95 5.01 -11.39
C LEU A 5 -3.54 5.29 -10.84
N ASN A 6 -2.74 6.01 -11.61
CA ASN A 6 -1.36 6.30 -11.29
C ASN A 6 -1.27 7.41 -10.22
N GLU A 7 -2.17 8.40 -10.26
CA GLU A 7 -2.34 9.37 -9.16
C GLU A 7 -2.78 8.68 -7.86
N PHE A 8 -3.69 7.72 -7.95
CA PHE A 8 -4.09 6.89 -6.82
C PHE A 8 -2.92 6.08 -6.24
N LEU A 9 -2.14 5.40 -7.09
CA LEU A 9 -0.98 4.64 -6.65
C LEU A 9 0.10 5.50 -6.02
N ILE A 10 0.41 6.67 -6.59
CA ILE A 10 1.40 7.58 -6.01
C ILE A 10 0.92 8.15 -4.68
N SER A 11 -0.38 8.42 -4.55
CA SER A 11 -0.96 8.92 -3.30
C SER A 11 -0.86 7.86 -2.18
N ILE A 12 -1.07 6.59 -2.53
CA ILE A 12 -0.98 5.48 -1.57
C ILE A 12 0.44 4.96 -1.40
N SER A 13 1.34 5.17 -2.37
CA SER A 13 2.73 4.73 -2.24
C SER A 13 3.43 5.44 -1.09
N PHE A 14 2.98 6.62 -0.68
CA PHE A 14 3.39 7.22 0.60
C PHE A 14 3.18 6.27 1.79
N ALA A 15 2.06 5.54 1.85
CA ALA A 15 1.83 4.55 2.90
C ALA A 15 2.70 3.30 2.71
N LEU A 16 2.90 2.85 1.46
CA LEU A 16 3.77 1.71 1.13
C LEU A 16 5.25 1.99 1.46
N ASP A 17 5.71 3.23 1.25
CA ASP A 17 7.07 3.67 1.56
C ASP A 17 7.41 3.37 3.04
N PHE A 18 6.44 3.44 3.96
CA PHE A 18 6.72 3.08 5.36
C PHE A 18 6.84 1.58 5.61
N VAL A 19 6.15 0.75 4.83
CA VAL A 19 6.37 -0.71 4.86
C VAL A 19 7.81 -0.97 4.46
N GLU A 20 8.25 -0.34 3.38
CA GLU A 20 9.63 -0.40 2.91
C GLU A 20 10.61 0.13 3.97
N MET A 21 10.28 1.20 4.69
CA MET A 21 11.13 1.71 5.77
C MET A 21 11.27 0.73 6.94
N ASP A 22 10.16 0.10 7.36
CA ASP A 22 10.19 -0.95 8.40
C ASP A 22 10.99 -2.18 7.93
N ILE A 23 10.92 -2.49 6.64
CA ILE A 23 11.48 -3.67 5.97
C ILE A 23 12.97 -3.50 5.66
N PHE A 24 13.40 -2.34 5.16
CA PHE A 24 14.73 -2.07 4.59
C PHE A 24 15.55 -1.03 5.35
N GLY A 25 14.94 -0.25 6.27
CA GLY A 25 15.60 0.82 7.02
C GLY A 25 15.26 2.23 6.51
N VAL A 26 16.20 3.19 6.63
CA VAL A 26 15.95 4.62 6.33
C VAL A 26 15.90 4.92 4.82
N VAL A 27 14.99 4.27 4.10
CA VAL A 27 14.82 4.46 2.65
C VAL A 27 13.41 4.96 2.42
N THR A 28 13.24 6.28 2.32
CA THR A 28 11.94 6.89 1.96
C THR A 28 11.81 6.94 0.44
N ASN A 29 10.60 6.84 -0.13
CA ASN A 29 10.35 6.92 -1.58
C ASN A 29 11.02 5.84 -2.46
N HIS A 30 11.35 4.65 -1.95
CA HIS A 30 12.00 3.58 -2.75
C HIS A 30 11.15 3.20 -3.96
N SER A 31 9.88 2.82 -3.75
CA SER A 31 8.96 2.48 -4.84
C SER A 31 8.85 3.56 -5.91
N LYS A 32 8.89 4.84 -5.51
CA LYS A 32 8.85 5.98 -6.44
C LYS A 32 10.15 6.11 -7.23
N ARG A 33 11.31 5.90 -6.61
CA ARG A 33 12.60 5.90 -7.32
C ARG A 33 12.71 4.75 -8.30
N VAL A 34 12.29 3.55 -7.91
CA VAL A 34 12.20 2.40 -8.82
C VAL A 34 11.30 2.74 -10.01
N ALA A 35 10.10 3.28 -9.76
CA ALA A 35 9.19 3.71 -10.82
C ALA A 35 9.79 4.79 -11.74
N TYR A 36 10.53 5.75 -11.18
CA TYR A 36 11.20 6.78 -11.97
C TYR A 36 12.30 6.20 -12.85
N ILE A 37 13.19 5.37 -12.31
CA ILE A 37 14.26 4.72 -13.08
C ILE A 37 13.65 3.85 -14.18
N SER A 38 12.64 3.04 -13.84
CA SER A 38 11.92 2.20 -14.79
C SER A 38 11.31 3.00 -15.93
N MET A 39 10.63 4.11 -15.61
CA MET A 39 10.02 5.01 -16.60
C MET A 39 11.09 5.58 -17.55
N ARG A 40 12.21 6.09 -17.01
CA ARG A 40 13.28 6.67 -17.84
C ARG A 40 13.97 5.65 -18.74
N ILE A 41 14.11 4.40 -18.28
CA ILE A 41 14.61 3.29 -19.10
C ILE A 41 13.60 2.95 -20.19
N ALA A 42 12.32 2.79 -19.84
CA ALA A 42 11.24 2.49 -20.77
C ALA A 42 11.14 3.53 -21.91
N GLU A 43 11.21 4.82 -21.57
CA GLU A 43 11.30 5.92 -22.53
C GLU A 43 12.50 5.79 -23.47
N LYS A 44 13.70 5.51 -22.92
CA LYS A 44 14.93 5.34 -23.70
C LYS A 44 14.86 4.12 -24.64
N LEU A 45 14.14 3.08 -24.25
CA LEU A 45 13.91 1.89 -25.05
C LEU A 45 12.78 2.05 -26.08
N GLY A 46 12.03 3.15 -26.03
CA GLY A 46 10.96 3.47 -26.98
C GLY A 46 9.64 2.74 -26.72
N LEU A 47 9.35 2.38 -25.46
CA LEU A 47 8.04 1.82 -25.07
C LEU A 47 6.91 2.84 -25.31
N SER A 48 5.70 2.33 -25.54
CA SER A 48 4.51 3.15 -25.76
C SER A 48 4.12 3.93 -24.50
N GLN A 49 3.26 4.94 -24.64
CA GLN A 49 2.77 5.68 -23.48
C GLN A 49 1.90 4.80 -22.57
N GLU A 50 1.16 3.82 -23.11
CA GLU A 50 0.43 2.83 -22.31
C GLU A 50 1.38 1.91 -21.55
N GLU A 51 2.45 1.43 -22.19
CA GLU A 51 3.47 0.59 -21.54
C GLU A 51 4.22 1.36 -20.44
N ILE A 52 4.54 2.64 -20.67
CA ILE A 52 5.15 3.53 -19.68
C ILE A 52 4.19 3.78 -18.51
N PHE A 53 2.90 3.92 -18.77
CA PHE A 53 1.90 4.05 -17.72
C PHE A 53 1.86 2.81 -16.82
N ASP A 54 1.81 1.62 -17.42
CA ASP A 54 1.77 0.35 -16.70
C ASP A 54 3.05 0.08 -15.93
N ILE A 55 4.23 0.35 -16.50
CA ILE A 55 5.50 0.08 -15.81
C ILE A 55 5.68 0.95 -14.56
N ILE A 56 5.13 2.17 -14.54
CA ILE A 56 5.08 3.00 -13.33
C ILE A 56 4.23 2.32 -12.26
N SER A 57 3.02 1.85 -12.62
CA SER A 57 2.14 1.13 -11.71
C SER A 57 2.78 -0.15 -11.18
N LEU A 58 3.36 -0.96 -12.06
CA LEU A 58 4.06 -2.19 -11.72
C LEU A 58 5.26 -1.94 -10.82
N SER A 59 6.04 -0.88 -11.07
CA SER A 59 7.18 -0.54 -10.24
C SER A 59 6.77 -0.11 -8.83
N ILE A 60 5.66 0.60 -8.66
CA ILE A 60 5.12 0.94 -7.32
C ILE A 60 4.59 -0.31 -6.60
N LEU A 61 4.07 -1.27 -7.36
CA LEU A 61 3.46 -2.48 -6.83
C LEU A 61 4.41 -3.68 -6.78
N HIS A 62 5.68 -3.57 -7.16
CA HIS A 62 6.51 -4.75 -7.39
C HIS A 62 6.67 -5.63 -6.15
N ASP A 63 6.79 -5.00 -4.98
CA ASP A 63 6.95 -5.65 -3.69
C ASP A 63 5.63 -5.87 -2.92
N ASN A 64 4.48 -5.76 -3.60
CA ASN A 64 3.18 -5.89 -2.95
C ASN A 64 2.90 -7.28 -2.33
N GLY A 65 3.71 -8.30 -2.66
CA GLY A 65 3.66 -9.64 -2.08
C GLY A 65 4.60 -9.86 -0.88
N ALA A 66 5.51 -8.93 -0.59
CA ALA A 66 6.60 -9.12 0.39
C ALA A 66 6.13 -9.12 1.85
N SER A 67 4.95 -8.55 2.13
CA SER A 67 4.38 -8.41 3.47
C SER A 67 3.96 -9.74 4.10
N HIS A 68 3.77 -10.83 3.34
CA HIS A 68 3.17 -12.06 3.86
C HIS A 68 4.09 -12.92 4.75
N LYS A 69 5.43 -12.76 4.68
CA LYS A 69 6.40 -13.64 5.39
C LYS A 69 7.47 -12.94 6.24
N ARG A 70 7.74 -11.64 6.06
CA ARG A 70 8.71 -10.90 6.93
C ARG A 70 8.25 -10.75 8.39
N LEU A 71 6.98 -10.98 8.69
CA LEU A 71 6.38 -10.61 9.98
C LEU A 71 6.46 -11.69 11.06
N HIS A 72 6.83 -12.92 10.70
CA HIS A 72 6.83 -14.04 11.65
C HIS A 72 8.19 -14.34 12.30
N ASN A 73 9.30 -13.84 11.73
CA ASN A 73 10.65 -14.10 12.23
C ASN A 73 11.38 -12.79 12.59
N SER A 74 10.92 -12.12 13.65
CA SER A 74 11.54 -10.90 14.19
C SER A 74 12.74 -11.18 15.10
N LEU A 75 13.69 -12.01 14.65
CA LEU A 75 14.95 -12.21 15.35
C LEU A 75 16.09 -12.05 14.35
N HIS A 76 16.77 -10.90 14.48
CA HIS A 76 17.98 -10.44 13.79
C HIS A 76 17.73 -9.57 12.54
N LYS A 77 18.14 -8.30 12.67
CA LYS A 77 18.14 -7.27 11.63
C LYS A 77 19.57 -7.14 11.10
N SER A 78 19.95 -7.94 10.10
CA SER A 78 21.19 -7.75 9.33
C SER A 78 20.89 -7.48 7.85
N LYS A 79 21.82 -6.85 7.13
CA LYS A 79 21.71 -6.60 5.68
C LYS A 79 21.68 -7.91 4.87
N GLU A 80 22.19 -9.01 5.45
CA GLU A 80 22.17 -10.35 4.87
C GLU A 80 20.77 -10.99 4.99
N ASP A 81 20.02 -10.69 6.05
CA ASP A 81 18.62 -11.13 6.19
C ASP A 81 17.70 -10.47 5.16
N LEU A 82 17.99 -9.20 4.78
CA LEU A 82 17.24 -8.44 3.76
C LEU A 82 17.29 -9.10 2.37
N LEU A 83 18.49 -9.49 1.93
CA LEU A 83 18.73 -10.19 0.66
C LEU A 83 18.10 -11.60 0.64
N SER A 84 17.95 -12.24 1.80
CA SER A 84 17.35 -13.57 1.92
C SER A 84 15.83 -13.61 1.66
N ILE A 85 15.15 -12.46 1.66
CA ILE A 85 13.68 -12.40 1.51
C ILE A 85 13.26 -11.99 0.11
N GLU A 86 13.96 -11.05 -0.52
CA GLU A 86 13.91 -10.89 -1.98
C GLU A 86 14.17 -12.25 -2.63
N SER A 87 15.05 -13.09 -2.06
CA SER A 87 15.33 -14.45 -2.51
C SER A 87 14.16 -15.47 -2.46
N GLN A 88 12.99 -15.11 -1.92
CA GLN A 88 11.84 -16.02 -1.84
C GLN A 88 10.90 -15.84 -3.03
N LYS A 89 10.93 -16.81 -3.93
CA LYS A 89 10.06 -16.91 -5.13
C LYS A 89 8.57 -16.66 -4.89
N GLU A 90 8.08 -16.93 -3.67
CA GLU A 90 6.67 -16.85 -3.31
C GLU A 90 6.10 -15.42 -3.33
N HIS A 91 6.89 -14.39 -2.98
CA HIS A 91 6.34 -13.03 -2.93
C HIS A 91 6.02 -12.51 -4.34
N GLY A 92 6.83 -12.83 -5.36
CA GLY A 92 6.53 -12.49 -6.74
C GLY A 92 5.25 -13.16 -7.25
N ILE A 93 5.01 -14.42 -6.87
CA ILE A 93 3.75 -15.13 -7.19
C ILE A 93 2.57 -14.43 -6.52
N LYS A 94 2.69 -14.13 -5.23
CA LYS A 94 1.62 -13.49 -4.47
C LYS A 94 1.35 -12.06 -4.97
N GLY A 95 2.42 -11.35 -5.31
CA GLY A 95 2.38 -10.00 -5.86
C GLY A 95 1.65 -9.97 -7.20
N GLU A 96 1.92 -10.94 -8.08
CA GLU A 96 1.21 -11.12 -9.34
C GLU A 96 -0.28 -11.43 -9.14
N GLU A 97 -0.61 -12.33 -8.20
CA GLU A 97 -2.00 -12.65 -7.87
C GLU A 97 -2.78 -11.44 -7.37
N ASN A 98 -2.15 -10.62 -6.52
CA ASN A 98 -2.77 -9.43 -5.94
C ASN A 98 -3.11 -8.38 -7.01
N ILE A 99 -2.27 -8.19 -8.02
CA ILE A 99 -2.49 -7.18 -9.06
C ILE A 99 -3.38 -7.64 -10.21
N LYS A 100 -3.88 -8.89 -10.18
CA LYS A 100 -4.68 -9.47 -11.28
C LYS A 100 -5.92 -8.68 -11.66
N GLU A 101 -6.55 -8.02 -10.70
CA GLU A 101 -7.74 -7.17 -10.92
C GLU A 101 -7.39 -5.70 -11.19
N TYR A 102 -6.10 -5.35 -11.19
CA TYR A 102 -5.64 -4.01 -11.50
C TYR A 102 -5.78 -3.74 -13.01
N PRO A 103 -6.40 -2.62 -13.42
CA PRO A 103 -6.73 -2.35 -14.81
C PRO A 103 -5.55 -1.75 -15.58
N PHE A 104 -4.53 -2.56 -15.83
CA PHE A 104 -3.42 -2.22 -16.73
C PHE A 104 -3.92 -1.96 -18.16
N LEU A 105 -3.20 -1.11 -18.90
CA LEU A 105 -3.53 -0.71 -20.27
C LEU A 105 -3.02 -1.71 -21.32
N THR A 106 -2.01 -2.50 -20.97
CA THR A 106 -1.32 -3.46 -21.83
C THR A 106 -1.30 -4.84 -21.20
N ASN A 107 -0.79 -5.85 -21.92
CA ASN A 107 -0.58 -7.16 -21.35
C ASN A 107 0.67 -7.16 -20.46
N VAL A 108 0.46 -7.31 -19.16
CA VAL A 108 1.53 -7.32 -18.14
C VAL A 108 1.66 -8.68 -17.44
N ASP A 109 1.19 -9.75 -18.07
CA ASP A 109 1.20 -11.10 -17.48
C ASP A 109 2.60 -11.52 -17.01
N ASN A 110 2.69 -11.90 -15.74
CA ASN A 110 3.90 -12.37 -15.05
C ASN A 110 5.00 -11.32 -14.88
N VAL A 111 4.70 -10.03 -15.10
CA VAL A 111 5.72 -8.99 -14.94
C VAL A 111 6.22 -8.92 -13.50
N ILE A 112 5.33 -8.95 -12.50
CA ILE A 112 5.72 -8.97 -11.09
C ILE A 112 6.23 -10.36 -10.71
N LYS A 113 5.66 -11.42 -11.25
CA LYS A 113 6.18 -12.77 -10.95
C LYS A 113 7.66 -12.94 -11.30
N TYR A 114 8.13 -12.36 -12.41
CA TYR A 114 9.48 -12.56 -12.94
C TYR A 114 10.43 -11.39 -12.72
N HIS A 115 10.08 -10.39 -11.90
CA HIS A 115 10.94 -9.22 -11.67
C HIS A 115 12.25 -9.51 -10.91
N HIS A 116 12.44 -10.74 -10.41
CA HIS A 116 13.71 -11.20 -9.83
C HIS A 116 14.48 -12.20 -10.70
N GLU A 117 14.08 -12.38 -11.96
CA GLU A 117 14.90 -13.16 -12.89
C GLU A 117 16.24 -12.47 -13.17
N ASN A 118 17.26 -13.30 -13.37
CA ASN A 118 18.55 -12.86 -13.91
C ASN A 118 18.58 -13.22 -15.40
N TYR A 119 19.18 -12.36 -16.21
CA TYR A 119 19.23 -12.53 -17.66
C TYR A 119 19.82 -13.88 -18.12
N ASP A 120 20.74 -14.47 -17.36
CA ASP A 120 21.38 -15.76 -17.63
C ASP A 120 20.60 -16.99 -17.15
N GLY A 121 19.41 -16.81 -16.55
CA GLY A 121 18.60 -17.90 -16.02
C GLY A 121 18.94 -18.35 -14.60
N THR A 122 19.84 -17.66 -13.90
CA THR A 122 20.15 -17.96 -12.49
C THR A 122 19.11 -17.39 -11.50
N GLY A 123 18.05 -16.77 -12.02
CA GLY A 123 16.93 -16.23 -11.25
C GLY A 123 15.97 -17.29 -10.70
N PHE A 124 14.82 -16.85 -10.22
CA PHE A 124 13.92 -17.70 -9.44
C PHE A 124 13.23 -18.80 -10.21
N PHE A 125 12.71 -18.51 -11.40
CA PHE A 125 11.99 -19.49 -12.21
C PHE A 125 12.82 -20.00 -13.37
N GLY A 126 14.06 -19.50 -13.52
CA GLY A 126 15.02 -20.00 -14.50
C GLY A 126 14.68 -19.58 -15.93
N ILE A 127 13.92 -18.49 -16.08
CA ILE A 127 13.60 -17.89 -17.36
C ILE A 127 14.83 -17.13 -17.86
N ILE A 128 15.14 -17.21 -19.15
CA ILE A 128 16.42 -16.73 -19.70
C ILE A 128 16.20 -15.66 -20.76
N GLY A 129 17.03 -14.62 -20.72
CA GLY A 129 17.13 -13.64 -21.80
C GLY A 129 15.82 -12.94 -22.11
N GLU A 130 15.45 -12.95 -23.38
CA GLU A 130 14.24 -12.29 -23.90
C GLU A 130 12.94 -13.02 -23.55
N GLU A 131 12.99 -14.22 -22.95
CA GLU A 131 11.79 -14.87 -22.39
C GLU A 131 11.31 -14.17 -21.11
N ILE A 132 12.19 -13.41 -20.44
CA ILE A 132 11.83 -12.59 -19.29
C ILE A 132 11.10 -11.35 -19.83
N PRO A 133 9.87 -11.02 -19.36
CA PRO A 133 9.16 -9.83 -19.80
C PRO A 133 10.04 -8.58 -19.66
N ILE A 134 10.06 -7.73 -20.67
CA ILE A 134 10.94 -6.55 -20.69
C ILE A 134 10.70 -5.64 -19.48
N MET A 135 9.45 -5.48 -19.05
CA MET A 135 9.11 -4.71 -17.85
C MET A 135 9.67 -5.33 -16.57
N SER A 136 9.72 -6.67 -16.46
CA SER A 136 10.37 -7.35 -15.33
C SER A 136 11.86 -7.06 -15.29
N GLN A 137 12.54 -7.11 -16.45
CA GLN A 137 13.97 -6.83 -16.53
C GLN A 137 14.28 -5.36 -16.19
N ILE A 138 13.41 -4.43 -16.61
CA ILE A 138 13.53 -3.00 -16.27
C ILE A 138 13.37 -2.79 -14.77
N ILE A 139 12.32 -3.36 -14.16
CA ILE A 139 12.07 -3.27 -12.71
C ILE A 139 13.25 -3.85 -11.94
N LYS A 140 13.77 -5.03 -12.33
CA LYS A 140 14.96 -5.65 -11.73
C LYS A 140 16.16 -4.71 -11.70
N LEU A 141 16.44 -4.04 -12.82
CA LEU A 141 17.56 -3.10 -12.91
C LEU A 141 17.31 -1.88 -12.02
N ALA A 142 16.12 -1.29 -12.09
CA ALA A 142 15.75 -0.13 -11.30
C ALA A 142 15.86 -0.38 -9.79
N ASP A 143 15.28 -1.50 -9.34
CA ASP A 143 15.31 -1.97 -7.96
C ASP A 143 16.76 -2.25 -7.49
N THR A 144 17.54 -2.99 -8.29
CA THR A 144 18.95 -3.29 -7.93
C THR A 144 19.79 -2.01 -7.81
N VAL A 145 19.59 -1.03 -8.71
CA VAL A 145 20.27 0.27 -8.62
C VAL A 145 19.87 1.01 -7.36
N GLU A 146 18.59 1.01 -7.01
CA GLU A 146 18.08 1.65 -5.80
C GLU A 146 18.70 1.04 -4.54
N LEU A 147 18.60 -0.28 -4.35
CA LEU A 147 19.03 -0.97 -3.13
C LEU A 147 20.54 -0.92 -2.89
N ASN A 148 21.33 -0.84 -3.96
CA ASN A 148 22.79 -0.83 -3.88
C ASN A 148 23.38 0.58 -3.75
N CYS A 149 22.55 1.63 -3.80
CA CYS A 149 23.01 3.00 -3.85
C CYS A 149 22.33 3.87 -2.80
N ASN A 150 23.11 4.62 -2.03
CA ASN A 150 22.54 5.67 -1.21
C ASN A 150 22.18 6.87 -2.09
N LEU A 151 21.02 6.79 -2.75
CA LEU A 151 20.53 7.80 -3.70
C LEU A 151 20.24 9.16 -3.03
N ASN A 152 20.12 9.19 -1.69
CA ASN A 152 19.87 10.40 -0.92
C ASN A 152 21.12 11.25 -0.67
N GLU A 153 22.30 10.64 -0.61
CA GLU A 153 23.57 11.31 -0.37
C GLU A 153 24.54 11.17 -1.55
N MET A 154 24.01 11.06 -2.77
CA MET A 154 24.81 10.73 -3.95
C MET A 154 25.90 11.76 -4.27
N TYR A 155 27.15 11.31 -4.26
CA TYR A 155 28.29 12.04 -4.81
C TYR A 155 28.63 11.52 -6.23
N ILE A 156 29.44 12.27 -6.97
CA ILE A 156 29.87 11.89 -8.34
C ILE A 156 30.56 10.51 -8.36
N GLU A 157 31.27 10.15 -7.29
CA GLU A 157 31.99 8.87 -7.16
C GLU A 157 31.06 7.65 -7.11
N ASP A 158 29.82 7.82 -6.65
CA ASP A 158 28.85 6.72 -6.57
C ASP A 158 28.28 6.34 -7.95
N LYS A 159 28.24 7.29 -8.88
CA LYS A 159 27.81 7.05 -10.28
C LYS A 159 28.74 6.07 -10.99
N GLY A 160 30.05 6.22 -10.81
CA GLY A 160 31.05 5.35 -11.41
C GLY A 160 30.90 3.90 -10.93
N LYS A 161 30.66 3.71 -9.63
CA LYS A 161 30.45 2.37 -9.04
C LYS A 161 29.22 1.68 -9.62
N ILE A 162 28.10 2.41 -9.76
CA ILE A 162 26.86 1.89 -10.36
C ILE A 162 27.12 1.40 -11.78
N LEU A 163 27.71 2.26 -12.61
CA LEU A 163 27.96 1.92 -14.01
C LEU A 163 28.95 0.75 -14.15
N SER A 164 29.98 0.69 -13.30
CA SER A 164 30.89 -0.46 -13.25
C SER A 164 30.17 -1.74 -12.82
N PHE A 165 29.30 -1.66 -11.80
CA PHE A 165 28.52 -2.81 -11.35
C PHE A 165 27.58 -3.34 -12.45
N LEU A 166 26.84 -2.46 -13.13
CA LEU A 166 25.93 -2.85 -14.21
C LEU A 166 26.68 -3.47 -15.38
N ARG A 167 27.83 -2.90 -15.78
CA ARG A 167 28.69 -3.45 -16.84
C ARG A 167 29.29 -4.81 -16.48
N ASN A 168 29.71 -5.00 -15.23
CA ASN A 168 30.27 -6.27 -14.76
C ASN A 168 29.20 -7.38 -14.70
N ASN A 169 27.92 -7.02 -14.65
CA ASN A 169 26.79 -7.95 -14.64
C ASN A 169 25.98 -7.92 -15.94
N GLU A 170 26.58 -7.42 -17.02
CA GLU A 170 25.99 -7.39 -18.35
C GLU A 170 25.94 -8.81 -18.93
N ASN A 171 24.79 -9.18 -19.49
CA ASN A 171 24.42 -10.52 -19.95
C ASN A 171 24.47 -11.63 -18.89
N THR A 172 24.58 -11.27 -17.61
CA THR A 172 24.41 -12.19 -16.48
C THR A 172 23.15 -11.84 -15.70
N ILE A 173 23.14 -10.71 -15.01
CA ILE A 173 21.97 -10.22 -14.28
C ILE A 173 21.09 -9.37 -15.22
N PHE A 174 21.71 -8.52 -16.04
CA PHE A 174 21.01 -7.53 -16.88
C PHE A 174 21.29 -7.76 -18.36
N SER A 175 20.32 -7.47 -19.22
CA SER A 175 20.56 -7.47 -20.68
C SER A 175 21.47 -6.30 -21.09
N SER A 176 22.31 -6.51 -22.11
CA SER A 176 23.11 -5.43 -22.73
C SER A 176 22.27 -4.20 -23.11
N LYS A 177 21.04 -4.44 -23.59
CA LYS A 177 20.09 -3.39 -23.98
C LYS A 177 19.76 -2.46 -22.81
N LEU A 178 19.52 -3.04 -21.63
CA LEU A 178 19.19 -2.30 -20.42
C LEU A 178 20.40 -1.57 -19.83
N VAL A 179 21.56 -2.22 -19.79
CA VAL A 179 22.81 -1.60 -19.33
C VAL A 179 23.15 -0.38 -20.19
N TYR A 180 22.99 -0.48 -21.52
CA TYR A 180 23.16 0.65 -22.43
C TYR A 180 22.14 1.77 -22.16
N ALA A 181 20.86 1.44 -22.07
CA ALA A 181 19.80 2.42 -21.83
C ALA A 181 20.02 3.19 -20.52
N PHE A 182 20.34 2.48 -19.43
CA PHE A 182 20.64 3.09 -18.14
C PHE A 182 21.89 3.98 -18.22
N THR A 183 22.97 3.49 -18.85
CA THR A 183 24.22 4.24 -19.00
C THR A 183 23.98 5.60 -19.67
N GLU A 184 23.14 5.62 -20.70
CA GLU A 184 22.77 6.83 -21.44
C GLU A 184 21.96 7.82 -20.60
N ILE A 185 20.87 7.38 -19.96
CA ILE A 185 20.03 8.27 -19.15
C ILE A 185 20.78 8.81 -17.94
N SER A 186 21.71 8.03 -17.39
CA SER A 186 22.52 8.39 -16.23
C SER A 186 23.55 9.49 -16.51
N GLN A 187 23.86 9.79 -17.78
CA GLN A 187 24.74 10.93 -18.10
C GLN A 187 24.07 12.28 -17.84
N ILE A 188 22.74 12.31 -17.78
CA ILE A 188 21.95 13.52 -17.63
C ILE A 188 21.96 13.94 -16.15
N PRO A 189 22.44 15.15 -15.77
CA PRO A 189 22.46 15.57 -14.37
C PRO A 189 21.06 15.60 -13.72
N ALA A 190 20.05 16.04 -14.47
CA ALA A 190 18.66 16.07 -14.01
C ALA A 190 18.15 14.68 -13.61
N PHE A 191 18.61 13.60 -14.27
CA PHE A 191 18.22 12.23 -13.91
C PHE A 191 18.46 11.94 -12.42
N TRP A 192 19.64 12.31 -11.93
CA TRP A 192 20.04 12.09 -10.54
C TRP A 192 19.44 13.10 -9.57
N LEU A 193 19.19 14.34 -10.02
CA LEU A 193 18.57 15.36 -9.16
C LEU A 193 17.11 15.00 -8.86
N ASP A 194 16.37 14.55 -9.87
CA ASP A 194 14.97 14.14 -9.73
C ASP A 194 14.80 12.89 -8.83
N LEU A 195 15.86 12.06 -8.70
CA LEU A 195 15.86 10.87 -7.83
C LEU A 195 15.91 11.20 -6.33
N ARG A 196 16.34 12.41 -5.95
CA ARG A 196 16.48 12.76 -4.53
C ARG A 196 15.11 12.86 -3.86
N ASP A 197 15.06 12.50 -2.57
CA ASP A 197 13.84 12.58 -1.75
C ASP A 197 13.13 13.95 -1.82
N ASP A 198 13.90 15.04 -1.86
CA ASP A 198 13.38 16.40 -1.96
C ASP A 198 12.61 16.68 -3.27
N PHE A 199 12.91 15.94 -4.34
CA PHE A 199 12.44 16.24 -5.70
C PHE A 199 11.56 15.15 -6.32
N ILE A 200 11.67 13.90 -5.88
CA ILE A 200 10.97 12.76 -6.49
C ILE A 200 9.44 12.94 -6.46
N ASN A 201 8.89 13.45 -5.35
CA ASN A 201 7.46 13.71 -5.23
C ASN A 201 7.01 14.83 -6.18
N PHE A 202 7.80 15.91 -6.31
CA PHE A 202 7.52 17.00 -7.24
C PHE A 202 7.60 16.53 -8.71
N PHE A 203 8.54 15.64 -9.01
CA PHE A 203 8.67 15.04 -10.33
C PHE A 203 7.37 14.34 -10.75
N PHE A 204 6.85 13.44 -9.91
CA PHE A 204 5.62 12.69 -10.22
C PHE A 204 4.38 13.59 -10.29
N GLN A 205 4.28 14.61 -9.43
CA GLN A 205 3.17 15.57 -9.51
C GLN A 205 3.10 16.29 -10.87
N ARG A 206 4.24 16.53 -11.52
CA ARG A 206 4.33 17.31 -12.76
C ARG A 206 4.38 16.48 -14.04
N ASN A 207 5.09 15.36 -14.03
CA ASN A 207 5.49 14.65 -15.25
C ASN A 207 4.81 13.30 -15.46
N MET A 208 3.93 12.88 -14.54
CA MET A 208 3.27 11.58 -14.65
C MET A 208 2.34 11.52 -15.88
N PRO A 209 2.41 10.45 -16.70
CA PRO A 209 1.43 10.21 -17.75
C PRO A 209 0.02 10.16 -17.16
N LYS A 210 -0.82 11.13 -17.54
CA LYS A 210 -2.19 11.24 -17.02
C LYS A 210 -3.14 10.45 -17.90
N PHE A 211 -3.19 9.13 -17.71
CA PHE A 211 -4.29 8.33 -18.23
C PHE A 211 -5.40 8.33 -17.20
N SER A 212 -6.48 9.06 -17.52
CA SER A 212 -7.71 9.00 -16.75
C SER A 212 -8.65 8.02 -17.42
N ILE A 213 -9.08 7.00 -16.68
CA ILE A 213 -10.05 6.02 -17.15
C ILE A 213 -11.36 6.29 -16.41
N GLN A 214 -12.47 6.27 -17.14
CA GLN A 214 -13.77 6.29 -16.49
C GLN A 214 -14.04 4.91 -15.89
N LEU A 215 -13.90 4.80 -14.57
CA LEU A 215 -14.17 3.56 -13.84
C LEU A 215 -15.43 3.69 -12.98
N PRO A 216 -16.32 2.68 -12.99
CA PRO A 216 -17.40 2.60 -12.01
C PRO A 216 -16.83 2.31 -10.62
N LEU A 217 -17.52 2.75 -9.56
CA LEU A 217 -17.06 2.58 -8.18
C LEU A 217 -16.87 1.11 -7.80
N CYS A 218 -17.61 0.18 -8.41
CA CYS A 218 -17.40 -1.26 -8.21
C CYS A 218 -16.03 -1.76 -8.70
N LYS A 219 -15.47 -1.15 -9.74
CA LYS A 219 -14.11 -1.47 -10.23
C LYS A 219 -13.05 -0.81 -9.36
N ILE A 220 -13.30 0.41 -8.89
CA ILE A 220 -12.43 1.08 -7.91
C ILE A 220 -12.37 0.26 -6.61
N HIS A 221 -13.50 -0.27 -6.14
CA HIS A 221 -13.56 -1.18 -4.99
C HIS A 221 -12.72 -2.45 -5.18
N ASN A 222 -12.65 -3.02 -6.38
CA ASN A 222 -11.76 -4.16 -6.62
C ASN A 222 -10.29 -3.78 -6.51
N ILE A 223 -9.91 -2.57 -6.93
CA ILE A 223 -8.54 -2.06 -6.79
C ILE A 223 -8.19 -1.84 -5.31
N THR A 224 -9.13 -1.33 -4.51
CA THR A 224 -8.86 -1.07 -3.08
C THR A 224 -8.63 -2.32 -2.26
N LYS A 225 -9.17 -3.47 -2.68
CA LYS A 225 -8.88 -4.79 -2.08
C LYS A 225 -7.40 -5.17 -2.13
N ILE A 226 -6.67 -4.71 -3.15
CA ILE A 226 -5.22 -4.95 -3.24
C ILE A 226 -4.54 -4.33 -2.01
N PHE A 227 -4.89 -3.09 -1.69
CA PHE A 227 -4.32 -2.34 -0.58
C PHE A 227 -4.80 -2.85 0.78
N SER A 228 -6.08 -3.18 0.90
CA SER A 228 -6.59 -3.77 2.13
C SER A 228 -5.91 -5.11 2.44
N ASN A 229 -5.62 -5.93 1.42
CA ASN A 229 -4.86 -7.17 1.60
C ASN A 229 -3.41 -6.91 2.05
N ILE A 230 -2.75 -5.88 1.49
CA ILE A 230 -1.40 -5.48 1.92
C ILE A 230 -1.43 -5.02 3.39
N VAL A 231 -2.39 -4.17 3.76
CA VAL A 231 -2.59 -3.69 5.14
C VAL A 231 -2.86 -4.84 6.10
N ASP A 232 -3.84 -5.68 5.77
CA ASP A 232 -4.26 -6.80 6.60
C ASP A 232 -3.12 -7.81 6.77
N SER A 233 -2.27 -7.97 5.75
CA SER A 233 -1.08 -8.82 5.83
C SER A 233 0.01 -8.28 6.76
N LYS A 234 -0.01 -6.99 7.12
CA LYS A 234 0.97 -6.37 8.03
C LYS A 234 0.89 -6.93 9.46
N SER A 235 -0.25 -7.49 9.86
CA SER A 235 -0.41 -8.15 11.15
C SER A 235 -1.12 -9.49 10.98
N ARG A 236 -0.61 -10.55 11.60
CA ARG A 236 -1.25 -11.87 11.54
C ARG A 236 -2.67 -11.90 12.14
N PHE A 237 -3.02 -10.90 12.94
CA PHE A 237 -4.31 -10.79 13.62
C PHE A 237 -5.37 -10.05 12.80
N THR A 238 -4.99 -9.45 11.67
CA THR A 238 -5.86 -8.59 10.86
C THR A 238 -6.14 -9.16 9.46
N GLN A 239 -5.75 -10.40 9.16
CA GLN A 239 -5.74 -10.97 7.81
C GLN A 239 -7.06 -10.87 7.01
N LEU A 240 -8.21 -10.70 7.67
CA LEU A 240 -9.52 -10.54 7.03
C LEU A 240 -10.28 -9.31 7.52
N HIS A 241 -9.65 -8.46 8.32
CA HIS A 241 -10.31 -7.38 9.05
C HIS A 241 -10.99 -6.39 8.11
N SER A 242 -10.24 -5.88 7.13
CA SER A 242 -10.74 -4.91 6.17
C SER A 242 -11.80 -5.53 5.26
N THR A 243 -11.60 -6.80 4.86
CA THR A 243 -12.56 -7.53 4.01
C THR A 243 -13.90 -7.73 4.72
N GLU A 244 -13.89 -8.18 5.97
CA GLU A 244 -15.11 -8.38 6.77
C GLU A 244 -15.79 -7.04 7.08
N LEU A 245 -15.02 -5.99 7.39
CA LEU A 245 -15.55 -4.65 7.63
C LEU A 245 -16.26 -4.11 6.38
N SER A 246 -15.65 -4.26 5.20
CA SER A 246 -16.21 -3.88 3.90
C SER A 246 -17.52 -4.59 3.59
N GLU A 247 -17.60 -5.89 3.89
CA GLU A 247 -18.82 -6.66 3.71
C GLU A 247 -19.93 -6.22 4.68
N LYS A 248 -19.59 -5.94 5.94
CA LYS A 248 -20.57 -5.40 6.91
C LYS A 248 -21.03 -3.99 6.53
N ALA A 249 -20.13 -3.15 6.03
CA ALA A 249 -20.45 -1.85 5.46
C ALA A 249 -21.45 -1.98 4.30
N ARG A 250 -21.24 -2.95 3.40
CA ARG A 250 -22.18 -3.26 2.32
C ARG A 250 -23.56 -3.66 2.83
N ILE A 251 -23.61 -4.54 3.83
CA ILE A 251 -24.87 -5.02 4.44
C ILE A 251 -25.61 -3.86 5.11
N MET A 252 -24.92 -3.05 5.92
CA MET A 252 -25.52 -1.90 6.60
C MET A 252 -25.96 -0.82 5.61
N GLY A 253 -25.17 -0.55 4.56
CA GLY A 253 -25.56 0.37 3.49
C GLY A 253 -26.88 -0.02 2.83
N ARG A 254 -27.08 -1.32 2.57
CA ARG A 254 -28.36 -1.85 2.08
C ARG A 254 -29.47 -1.74 3.11
N PHE A 255 -29.20 -2.07 4.38
CA PHE A 255 -30.16 -1.94 5.48
C PHE A 255 -30.72 -0.52 5.60
N TYR A 256 -29.86 0.49 5.42
CA TYR A 256 -30.26 1.90 5.42
C TYR A 256 -30.77 2.42 4.06
N ASN A 257 -30.98 1.55 3.08
CA ASN A 257 -31.44 1.89 1.72
C ASN A 257 -30.58 2.97 1.04
N LYS A 258 -29.25 2.91 1.23
CA LYS A 258 -28.32 3.83 0.59
C LYS A 258 -28.26 3.59 -0.93
N PRO A 259 -28.04 4.64 -1.75
CA PRO A 259 -27.74 4.50 -3.17
C PRO A 259 -26.54 3.59 -3.40
N ILE A 260 -26.53 2.83 -4.50
CA ILE A 260 -25.47 1.87 -4.81
C ILE A 260 -24.07 2.51 -4.86
N ASP A 261 -23.97 3.73 -5.40
CA ASP A 261 -22.71 4.47 -5.46
C ASP A 261 -22.20 4.84 -4.05
N GLU A 262 -23.10 5.25 -3.15
CA GLU A 262 -22.74 5.54 -1.76
C GLU A 262 -22.31 4.25 -1.04
N ILE A 263 -22.99 3.12 -1.28
CA ILE A 263 -22.58 1.82 -0.73
C ILE A 263 -21.15 1.47 -1.15
N TYR A 264 -20.79 1.62 -2.44
CA TYR A 264 -19.42 1.35 -2.89
C TYR A 264 -18.41 2.33 -2.29
N LYS A 265 -18.74 3.62 -2.13
CA LYS A 265 -17.86 4.56 -1.43
C LYS A 265 -17.62 4.15 0.03
N ILE A 266 -18.66 3.69 0.75
CA ILE A 266 -18.52 3.21 2.13
C ILE A 266 -17.64 1.94 2.18
N MET A 267 -17.82 1.02 1.23
CA MET A 267 -16.97 -0.18 1.10
C MET A 267 -15.51 0.18 0.81
N ILE A 268 -15.27 1.13 -0.10
CA ILE A 268 -13.92 1.64 -0.40
C ILE A 268 -13.30 2.30 0.85
N ALA A 269 -14.09 3.06 1.61
CA ALA A 269 -13.62 3.65 2.87
C ALA A 269 -13.27 2.57 3.90
N ALA A 270 -14.06 1.50 4.00
CA ALA A 270 -13.79 0.35 4.85
C ALA A 270 -12.52 -0.42 4.41
N ASP A 271 -12.29 -0.63 3.12
CA ASP A 271 -11.06 -1.27 2.62
C ASP A 271 -9.80 -0.46 2.99
N LEU A 272 -9.90 0.87 3.00
CA LEU A 272 -8.76 1.78 3.13
C LEU A 272 -8.62 2.45 4.51
N HIS A 273 -9.54 2.21 5.46
CA HIS A 273 -9.55 2.89 6.76
C HIS A 273 -8.23 2.76 7.53
N ASP A 274 -7.58 1.60 7.37
CA ASP A 274 -6.36 1.22 8.04
C ASP A 274 -5.09 1.37 7.17
N ILE A 275 -5.16 1.99 5.99
CA ILE A 275 -3.99 2.13 5.10
C ILE A 275 -2.80 2.82 5.79
N GLY A 276 -3.05 3.72 6.74
CA GLY A 276 -2.02 4.34 7.55
C GLY A 276 -1.31 3.40 8.54
N LYS A 277 -1.81 2.19 8.80
CA LYS A 277 -1.10 1.19 9.64
C LYS A 277 0.20 0.74 8.99
N LEU A 278 0.30 0.88 7.67
CA LEU A 278 1.56 0.71 6.95
C LEU A 278 2.68 1.61 7.46
N ALA A 279 2.35 2.74 8.10
CA ALA A 279 3.29 3.65 8.76
C ALA A 279 3.68 3.28 10.21
N ILE A 280 3.06 2.25 10.78
CA ILE A 280 3.28 1.87 12.18
C ILE A 280 4.10 0.59 12.25
N SER A 281 5.17 0.60 13.04
CA SER A 281 6.06 -0.56 13.18
C SER A 281 5.36 -1.78 13.81
N ASN A 282 5.70 -2.98 13.32
CA ASN A 282 5.14 -4.24 13.81
C ASN A 282 5.53 -4.55 15.26
N ASP A 283 6.68 -4.04 15.72
CA ASP A 283 7.11 -4.15 17.12
C ASP A 283 6.07 -3.51 18.07
N ILE A 284 5.27 -2.55 17.56
CA ILE A 284 4.16 -1.93 18.27
C ILE A 284 2.82 -2.60 17.92
N LEU A 285 2.52 -2.83 16.63
CA LEU A 285 1.23 -3.39 16.19
C LEU A 285 0.97 -4.80 16.77
N ASP A 286 1.97 -5.67 16.75
CA ASP A 286 1.86 -7.08 17.16
C ASP A 286 2.34 -7.34 18.59
N LYS A 287 2.59 -6.27 19.37
CA LYS A 287 3.08 -6.39 20.74
C LYS A 287 2.12 -7.25 21.59
N PRO A 288 2.61 -8.34 22.21
CA PRO A 288 1.74 -9.28 22.95
C PRO A 288 1.33 -8.77 24.34
N THR A 289 1.84 -7.60 24.75
CA THR A 289 1.54 -6.96 26.04
C THR A 289 0.82 -5.63 25.81
N LYS A 290 0.25 -5.06 26.89
CA LYS A 290 -0.40 -3.75 26.80
C LYS A 290 0.58 -2.69 26.33
N LEU A 291 0.11 -1.84 25.44
CA LEU A 291 0.83 -0.66 24.99
C LEU A 291 0.91 0.35 26.14
N ASN A 292 2.05 1.02 26.25
CA ASN A 292 2.15 2.22 27.08
C ASN A 292 1.59 3.44 26.33
N ASP A 293 1.45 4.59 27.02
CA ASP A 293 0.85 5.78 26.43
C ASP A 293 1.58 6.28 25.19
N ARG A 294 2.92 6.21 25.16
CA ARG A 294 3.72 6.62 23.99
C ARG A 294 3.50 5.71 22.80
N GLU A 295 3.48 4.40 23.03
CA GLU A 295 3.19 3.40 21.99
C GLU A 295 1.76 3.57 21.46
N PHE A 296 0.81 3.85 22.35
CA PHE A 296 -0.57 4.13 21.96
C PHE A 296 -0.68 5.41 21.13
N ASP A 297 0.05 6.47 21.48
CA ASP A 297 0.12 7.70 20.68
C ASP A 297 0.76 7.46 19.31
N ILE A 298 1.71 6.54 19.18
CA ILE A 298 2.22 6.10 17.88
C ILE A 298 1.13 5.40 17.07
N ILE A 299 0.38 4.46 17.65
CA ILE A 299 -0.71 3.80 16.94
C ILE A 299 -1.73 4.81 16.43
N LYS A 300 -2.13 5.82 17.21
CA LYS A 300 -3.12 6.82 16.78
C LYS A 300 -2.76 7.54 15.49
N GLN A 301 -1.47 7.61 15.13
CA GLN A 301 -1.01 8.27 13.93
C GLN A 301 -1.53 7.61 12.64
N HIS A 302 -1.90 6.32 12.67
CA HIS A 302 -2.37 5.63 11.47
C HIS A 302 -3.61 6.30 10.86
N SER A 303 -4.58 6.77 11.66
CA SER A 303 -5.76 7.45 11.13
C SER A 303 -5.40 8.78 10.46
N TYR A 304 -4.36 9.46 10.96
CA TYR A 304 -3.83 10.66 10.32
C TYR A 304 -3.12 10.33 8.99
N PHE A 305 -2.30 9.28 8.97
CA PHE A 305 -1.64 8.82 7.74
C PHE A 305 -2.64 8.31 6.69
N THR A 306 -3.72 7.63 7.11
CA THR A 306 -4.85 7.29 6.22
C THR A 306 -5.39 8.53 5.54
N ARG A 307 -5.64 9.61 6.28
CA ARG A 307 -6.10 10.88 5.68
C ARG A 307 -5.09 11.45 4.71
N LEU A 308 -3.81 11.52 5.09
CA LEU A 308 -2.75 12.06 4.22
C LEU A 308 -2.65 11.33 2.89
N SER A 309 -2.75 9.99 2.91
CA SER A 309 -2.69 9.16 1.70
C SER A 309 -3.91 9.33 0.80
N LEU A 310 -5.11 9.50 1.39
CA LEU A 310 -6.35 9.50 0.61
C LEU A 310 -6.80 10.88 0.11
N GLN A 311 -6.48 11.95 0.86
CA GLN A 311 -6.95 13.31 0.55
C GLN A 311 -6.42 13.89 -0.76
N GLN A 312 -5.36 13.30 -1.32
CA GLN A 312 -4.77 13.74 -2.60
C GLN A 312 -5.48 13.15 -3.81
N ILE A 313 -6.35 12.16 -3.60
CA ILE A 313 -7.04 11.45 -4.68
C ILE A 313 -8.31 12.21 -5.05
N HIS A 314 -8.39 12.68 -6.30
CA HIS A 314 -9.60 13.35 -6.79
C HIS A 314 -10.85 12.44 -6.71
N GLY A 315 -11.94 12.95 -6.13
CA GLY A 315 -13.20 12.20 -5.98
C GLY A 315 -13.27 11.30 -4.74
N PHE A 316 -12.24 11.31 -3.88
CA PHE A 316 -12.19 10.56 -2.62
C PHE A 316 -12.49 11.45 -1.40
N GLU A 317 -13.10 12.62 -1.55
CA GLU A 317 -13.33 13.55 -0.45
C GLU A 317 -14.17 12.91 0.66
N ASP A 318 -15.31 12.30 0.30
CA ASP A 318 -16.17 11.56 1.24
C ASP A 318 -15.45 10.32 1.81
N ILE A 319 -14.78 9.56 0.94
CA ILE A 319 -14.07 8.32 1.28
C ILE A 319 -12.99 8.61 2.32
N THR A 320 -12.21 9.66 2.11
CA THR A 320 -11.13 10.10 3.00
C THR A 320 -11.68 10.38 4.38
N GLU A 321 -12.78 11.13 4.48
CA GLU A 321 -13.40 11.44 5.76
C GLU A 321 -13.89 10.18 6.46
N TRP A 322 -14.64 9.31 5.79
CA TRP A 322 -15.17 8.11 6.42
C TRP A 322 -14.06 7.12 6.84
N ALA A 323 -13.06 6.95 5.98
CA ALA A 323 -11.91 6.08 6.23
C ALA A 323 -11.05 6.58 7.38
N SER A 324 -10.83 7.89 7.52
CA SER A 324 -9.89 8.43 8.50
C SER A 324 -10.54 8.92 9.81
N ASN A 325 -11.87 8.97 9.87
CA ASN A 325 -12.64 9.30 11.08
C ASN A 325 -13.06 8.07 11.89
N HIS A 326 -12.67 6.85 11.51
CA HIS A 326 -13.13 5.60 12.14
C HIS A 326 -12.77 5.47 13.64
N HIS A 327 -11.84 6.29 14.13
CA HIS A 327 -11.49 6.40 15.55
C HIS A 327 -11.90 7.73 16.22
N GLU A 328 -12.63 8.58 15.49
CA GLU A 328 -13.29 9.74 16.10
C GLU A 328 -14.47 9.29 16.97
N LYS A 329 -14.80 10.10 17.97
CA LYS A 329 -15.82 9.76 18.98
C LYS A 329 -16.81 10.89 19.12
N LEU A 330 -18.10 10.58 19.28
CA LEU A 330 -19.14 11.63 19.37
C LEU A 330 -18.93 12.61 20.53
N ASN A 331 -18.20 12.20 21.57
CA ASN A 331 -17.82 13.01 22.72
C ASN A 331 -16.55 13.88 22.51
N GLY A 332 -15.97 13.90 21.31
CA GLY A 332 -14.78 14.71 20.96
C GLY A 332 -13.46 14.18 21.53
N LYS A 333 -13.45 13.02 22.18
CA LYS A 333 -12.23 12.40 22.76
C LYS A 333 -11.57 11.38 21.81
N GLY A 334 -11.96 11.41 20.54
CA GLY A 334 -11.41 10.57 19.48
C GLY A 334 -10.12 11.14 18.88
N TYR A 335 -9.67 10.54 17.79
CA TYR A 335 -8.50 10.96 17.03
C TYR A 335 -8.73 10.66 15.53
N PRO A 336 -8.00 11.31 14.60
CA PRO A 336 -6.84 12.18 14.80
C PRO A 336 -7.13 13.67 15.03
N LEU A 337 -8.34 14.15 14.78
CA LEU A 337 -8.71 15.58 14.82
C LEU A 337 -9.56 15.96 16.05
N GLY A 338 -10.09 14.98 16.79
CA GLY A 338 -10.91 15.23 17.97
C GLY A 338 -12.32 15.72 17.62
N LYS A 339 -12.84 15.26 16.47
CA LYS A 339 -14.16 15.64 15.97
C LYS A 339 -15.24 15.21 16.94
N ASN A 340 -16.23 16.07 17.13
CA ASN A 340 -17.41 15.78 17.93
C ASN A 340 -18.60 15.33 17.08
N ARG A 341 -19.72 15.03 17.74
CA ARG A 341 -20.97 14.60 17.09
C ARG A 341 -21.38 15.47 15.89
N ASP A 342 -21.32 16.78 16.01
CA ASP A 342 -21.85 17.70 14.99
C ASP A 342 -20.95 17.78 13.75
N GLU A 343 -19.69 17.34 13.87
CA GLU A 343 -18.69 17.32 12.80
C GLU A 343 -18.61 15.96 12.07
N LEU A 344 -19.19 14.91 12.66
CA LEU A 344 -19.19 13.55 12.12
C LEU A 344 -20.50 13.27 11.42
N ASP A 345 -20.44 13.07 10.10
CA ASP A 345 -21.58 12.67 9.30
C ASP A 345 -22.00 11.22 9.58
N PHE A 346 -23.14 10.81 9.02
CA PHE A 346 -23.69 9.47 9.26
C PHE A 346 -22.72 8.35 8.88
N ASN A 347 -22.04 8.46 7.73
CA ASN A 347 -21.17 7.39 7.23
C ASN A 347 -19.84 7.31 8.01
N SER A 348 -19.28 8.43 8.49
CA SER A 348 -18.16 8.41 9.43
C SER A 348 -18.52 7.66 10.71
N ARG A 349 -19.70 7.93 11.27
CA ARG A 349 -20.20 7.21 12.46
C ARG A 349 -20.48 5.74 12.17
N LEU A 350 -20.98 5.41 10.98
CA LEU A 350 -21.23 4.04 10.56
C LEU A 350 -19.95 3.23 10.52
N ILE A 351 -18.91 3.74 9.86
CA ILE A 351 -17.60 3.07 9.79
C ILE A 351 -17.00 2.92 11.19
N ALA A 352 -17.02 3.96 12.03
CA ALA A 352 -16.51 3.88 13.40
C ALA A 352 -17.23 2.80 14.24
N CYS A 353 -18.57 2.74 14.17
CA CYS A 353 -19.34 1.71 14.87
C CYS A 353 -19.07 0.30 14.33
N LEU A 354 -18.92 0.16 13.00
CA LEU A 354 -18.63 -1.12 12.36
C LEU A 354 -17.21 -1.62 12.67
N ASP A 355 -16.21 -0.74 12.66
CA ASP A 355 -14.83 -1.09 13.02
C ASP A 355 -14.75 -1.58 14.46
N VAL A 356 -15.36 -0.86 15.41
CA VAL A 356 -15.41 -1.30 16.81
C VAL A 356 -16.09 -2.67 16.93
N TYR A 357 -17.23 -2.88 16.24
CA TYR A 357 -17.88 -4.19 16.25
C TYR A 357 -16.98 -5.29 15.68
N GLN A 358 -16.38 -5.07 14.51
CA GLN A 358 -15.48 -6.03 13.88
C GLN A 358 -14.29 -6.36 14.77
N ALA A 359 -13.64 -5.32 15.30
CA ALA A 359 -12.53 -5.46 16.22
C ALA A 359 -12.88 -6.23 17.50
N LEU A 360 -14.12 -6.15 17.99
CA LEU A 360 -14.57 -6.94 19.14
C LEU A 360 -14.79 -8.42 18.81
N MET A 361 -15.22 -8.72 17.59
CA MET A 361 -15.53 -10.07 17.12
C MET A 361 -14.29 -10.86 16.66
N GLU A 362 -13.16 -10.19 16.45
CA GLU A 362 -11.91 -10.82 16.01
C GLU A 362 -10.90 -11.10 17.15
N GLU A 363 -9.98 -12.03 16.87
CA GLU A 363 -8.79 -12.22 17.68
C GLU A 363 -7.81 -11.05 17.51
N ARG A 364 -7.12 -10.68 18.59
CA ARG A 364 -6.13 -9.60 18.66
C ARG A 364 -4.90 -10.11 19.43
N PRO A 365 -3.69 -9.51 19.29
CA PRO A 365 -2.46 -10.01 19.92
C PRO A 365 -2.57 -10.30 21.42
N TYR A 366 -3.33 -9.48 22.13
CA TYR A 366 -3.52 -9.54 23.58
C TYR A 366 -4.89 -10.08 24.01
N ARG A 367 -5.75 -10.52 23.07
CA ARG A 367 -7.15 -10.86 23.39
C ARG A 367 -7.81 -11.78 22.35
N LYS A 368 -8.42 -12.88 22.80
CA LYS A 368 -9.30 -13.72 21.95
C LYS A 368 -10.55 -12.98 21.46
N ALA A 369 -11.15 -13.48 20.39
CA ALA A 369 -12.46 -13.06 19.91
C ALA A 369 -13.50 -13.10 21.03
N MET A 370 -14.34 -12.07 21.10
CA MET A 370 -15.40 -11.99 22.10
C MET A 370 -16.67 -12.72 21.67
N THR A 371 -17.44 -13.18 22.65
CA THR A 371 -18.81 -13.64 22.38
C THR A 371 -19.70 -12.43 22.07
N GLN A 372 -20.77 -12.66 21.29
CA GLN A 372 -21.74 -11.61 20.94
C GLN A 372 -22.26 -10.86 22.17
N TYR A 373 -22.52 -11.58 23.27
CA TYR A 373 -22.96 -11.01 24.54
C TYR A 373 -21.93 -10.02 25.11
N LYS A 374 -20.63 -10.38 25.11
CA LYS A 374 -19.56 -9.50 25.62
C LYS A 374 -19.36 -8.29 24.71
N ALA A 375 -19.35 -8.49 23.39
CA ALA A 375 -19.23 -7.41 22.42
C ALA A 375 -20.39 -6.39 22.58
N THR A 376 -21.63 -6.88 22.65
CA THR A 376 -22.84 -6.07 22.89
C THR A 376 -22.74 -5.27 24.19
N LYS A 377 -22.22 -5.87 25.27
CA LYS A 377 -22.05 -5.17 26.54
C LYS A 377 -21.09 -3.98 26.40
N ILE A 378 -19.94 -4.18 25.75
CA ILE A 378 -18.94 -3.12 25.52
C ILE A 378 -19.52 -2.01 24.64
N LEU A 379 -20.19 -2.38 23.55
CA LEU A 379 -20.86 -1.41 22.68
C LEU A 379 -21.87 -0.55 23.44
N ARG A 380 -22.66 -1.14 24.34
CA ARG A 380 -23.59 -0.40 25.21
C ARG A 380 -22.88 0.52 26.21
N GLU A 381 -21.69 0.16 26.69
CA GLU A 381 -20.87 1.03 27.53
C GLU A 381 -20.33 2.22 26.73
N MET A 382 -19.88 1.99 25.50
CA MET A 382 -19.42 3.05 24.58
C MET A 382 -20.54 3.96 24.05
N ILE A 383 -21.79 3.50 24.05
CA ILE A 383 -22.96 4.38 23.83
C ILE A 383 -23.11 5.31 25.03
N LYS A 384 -23.06 4.78 26.26
CA LYS A 384 -23.28 5.54 27.50
C LYS A 384 -22.22 6.61 27.74
N ASP A 385 -20.97 6.35 27.39
CA ASP A 385 -19.90 7.34 27.51
C ASP A 385 -19.85 8.35 26.34
N GLY A 386 -20.79 8.22 25.38
CA GLY A 386 -20.91 9.10 24.22
C GLY A 386 -19.84 8.87 23.16
N SER A 387 -19.15 7.72 23.15
CA SER A 387 -18.18 7.42 22.09
C SER A 387 -18.87 7.04 20.77
N LEU A 388 -19.93 6.23 20.81
CA LEU A 388 -20.60 5.68 19.62
C LEU A 388 -22.03 6.19 19.42
N ASP A 389 -22.51 6.10 18.17
CA ASP A 389 -23.89 6.45 17.81
C ASP A 389 -24.86 5.33 18.21
N GLU A 390 -25.75 5.65 19.16
CA GLU A 390 -26.70 4.70 19.73
C GLU A 390 -27.55 3.98 18.69
N LYS A 391 -28.10 4.72 17.72
CA LYS A 391 -28.99 4.14 16.72
C LYS A 391 -28.22 3.18 15.84
N ILE A 392 -27.09 3.64 15.29
CA ILE A 392 -26.25 2.84 14.40
C ILE A 392 -25.76 1.57 15.10
N THR A 393 -25.26 1.70 16.33
CA THR A 393 -24.76 0.56 17.10
C THR A 393 -25.85 -0.45 17.41
N ASN A 394 -27.07 0.00 17.76
CA ASN A 394 -28.20 -0.90 17.98
C ASN A 394 -28.61 -1.63 16.70
N ASP A 395 -28.63 -0.93 15.56
CA ASP A 395 -28.95 -1.54 14.26
C ASP A 395 -27.89 -2.58 13.86
N ILE A 396 -26.59 -2.32 14.09
CA ILE A 396 -25.50 -3.30 13.89
C ILE A 396 -25.72 -4.54 14.75
N ILE A 397 -26.05 -4.37 16.04
CA ILE A 397 -26.33 -5.49 16.95
C ILE A 397 -27.51 -6.30 16.39
N VAL A 398 -28.60 -5.67 15.96
CA VAL A 398 -29.76 -6.39 15.41
C VAL A 398 -29.40 -7.15 14.13
N VAL A 399 -28.69 -6.52 13.20
CA VAL A 399 -28.38 -7.10 11.89
C VAL A 399 -27.40 -8.27 11.99
N PHE A 400 -26.45 -8.24 12.93
CA PHE A 400 -25.39 -9.25 13.02
C PHE A 400 -25.49 -10.19 14.25
N SER A 401 -26.51 -10.06 15.09
CA SER A 401 -26.79 -11.04 16.15
C SER A 401 -27.55 -12.24 15.59
N THR A 402 -26.84 -13.11 14.88
CA THR A 402 -27.31 -14.45 14.48
C THR A 402 -26.45 -15.53 15.08
#